data_AF-A0A7K4GZQ3-F1
#
_entry.id   AF-A0A7K4GZQ3-F1
#
_cell.length_a   1.000
_cell.length_b   1.000
_cell.length_c   1.000
_cell.angle_alpha   90.00
_cell.angle_beta   90.00
_cell.angle_gamma   90.00
#
_symmetry.space_group_name_H-M   'P 1'
#
loop_
_entity.id
_entity.type
_entity.pdbx_description
1 polymer ?
#
loop_
_entity_poly.entity_id
_entity_poly.type
_entity_poly.pdbx_seq_one_letter_code
_entity_poly.pdbx_strand_id
1 'polypeptide(L)' 'TTKIAMGGISYASAVDIAPQRRVDLAIKYIAQAISARSHSNERQFEENLAQELILAANNSQESRAVKRKDEIERIAVSAR' A
#
# COMPACT_ATOMS: atom_id res chain seq x y z
N THR A 1 0.88 -6.21 -9.21
CA THR A 1 0.88 -7.38 -10.10
C THR A 1 -0.46 -8.06 -10.09
N THR A 2 -0.86 -8.64 -11.22
CA THR A 2 -2.06 -9.48 -11.30
C THR A 2 -1.61 -10.93 -11.44
N LYS A 3 -2.17 -11.83 -10.62
CA LYS A 3 -1.95 -13.26 -10.78
C LYS A 3 -2.88 -13.76 -11.87
N ILE A 4 -2.30 -14.28 -12.94
CA ILE A 4 -3.03 -14.94 -14.02
C ILE A 4 -2.86 -16.44 -13.79
N ALA A 5 -3.97 -17.14 -13.56
CA ALA A 5 -3.99 -18.59 -13.39
C ALA A 5 -4.65 -19.20 -14.62
N MET A 6 -3.92 -20.04 -15.34
CA MET A 6 -4.44 -20.75 -16.51
C MET A 6 -3.82 -22.14 -16.57
N GLY A 7 -4.65 -23.18 -16.70
CA GLY A 7 -4.18 -24.56 -16.84
C GLY A 7 -3.46 -25.14 -15.60
N GLY A 8 -3.80 -24.68 -14.39
CA GLY A 8 -3.21 -25.21 -13.14
C GLY A 8 -1.88 -24.57 -12.72
N ILE A 9 -1.33 -23.66 -13.52
CA ILE A 9 -0.18 -22.83 -13.18
C ILE A 9 -0.60 -21.37 -12.99
N SER A 10 -0.02 -20.71 -11.99
CA SER A 10 -0.25 -19.29 -11.72
C SER A 10 1.05 -18.50 -11.88
N TYR A 11 1.05 -17.49 -12.74
CA TYR A 11 2.18 -16.58 -12.90
C TYR A 11 1.74 -15.14 -12.58
N ALA A 12 2.66 -14.35 -12.05
CA ALA A 12 2.44 -12.93 -11.84
C ALA A 12 2.78 -12.20 -13.13
N SER A 13 1.87 -11.35 -13.61
CA SER A 13 2.13 -10.44 -14.72
C SER A 13 2.18 -9.00 -14.20
N ALA A 14 3.16 -8.24 -14.70
CA ALA A 14 3.25 -6.81 -14.50
C ALA A 14 2.18 -6.10 -15.34
N VAL A 15 1.32 -5.32 -14.69
CA VAL A 15 0.22 -4.59 -15.33
C VAL A 15 0.27 -3.15 -14.83
N ASP A 16 0.10 -2.19 -15.75
CA ASP A 16 0.01 -0.77 -15.41
C ASP A 16 -1.29 -0.45 -14.67
N ILE A 17 -1.23 0.56 -13.81
CA ILE A 17 -2.34 0.93 -12.95
C ILE A 17 -3.10 2.13 -13.56
N ALA A 18 -4.42 2.01 -13.63
CA ALA A 18 -5.29 3.11 -14.06
C ALA A 18 -5.20 4.30 -13.08
N PRO A 19 -5.29 5.55 -13.55
CA PRO A 19 -5.11 6.74 -12.72
C PRO A 19 -6.11 6.83 -11.57
N GLN A 20 -7.39 6.49 -11.81
CA GLN A 20 -8.40 6.43 -10.75
C GLN A 20 -8.03 5.41 -9.65
N ARG A 21 -7.56 4.23 -10.07
CA ARG A 21 -7.17 3.16 -9.15
C ARG A 21 -5.95 3.52 -8.29
N ARG A 22 -5.09 4.44 -8.74
CA ARG A 22 -3.98 4.98 -7.91
C ARG A 22 -4.50 5.66 -6.67
N VAL A 23 -5.53 6.49 -6.83
CA VAL A 23 -6.14 7.25 -5.74
C VAL A 23 -6.84 6.30 -4.77
N ASP A 24 -7.62 5.35 -5.31
CA ASP A 24 -8.33 4.36 -4.49
C ASP A 24 -7.36 3.51 -3.64
N LEU A 25 -6.26 3.06 -4.23
CA LEU A 25 -5.25 2.27 -3.54
C LEU A 25 -4.50 3.10 -2.49
N ALA A 26 -4.18 4.36 -2.78
CA ALA A 26 -3.54 5.25 -1.81
C ALA A 26 -4.42 5.44 -0.57
N ILE A 27 -5.70 5.78 -0.76
CA ILE A 27 -6.66 5.96 0.35
C ILE A 27 -6.80 4.65 1.14
N LYS A 28 -6.92 3.52 0.44
CA LYS A 28 -7.02 2.19 1.08
C LYS A 28 -5.80 1.89 1.95
N TYR A 29 -4.59 2.12 1.46
CA TYR A 29 -3.38 1.81 2.21
C TYR A 29 -3.19 2.73 3.43
N ILE A 30 -3.57 4.01 3.31
CA ILE A 30 -3.55 4.95 4.43
C ILE A 30 -4.55 4.50 5.50
N ALA A 31 -5.79 4.17 5.13
CA ALA A 31 -6.80 3.68 6.07
C ALA A 31 -6.36 2.40 6.79
N GLN A 32 -5.76 1.45 6.05
CA GLN A 32 -5.20 0.23 6.64
C GLN A 32 -4.03 0.50 7.58
N ALA A 33 -3.16 1.47 7.23
CA ALA A 33 -2.04 1.86 8.06
C ALA A 33 -2.50 2.48 9.38
N ILE A 34 -3.48 3.40 9.33
CA ILE A 34 -4.07 4.03 10.51
C ILE A 34 -4.72 2.95 11.39
N SER A 35 -5.59 2.11 10.82
CA SER A 35 -6.25 1.04 11.57
C SER A 35 -5.24 0.12 12.28
N ALA A 36 -4.15 -0.25 11.62
CA ALA A 36 -3.15 -1.13 12.22
C ALA A 36 -2.31 -0.43 13.30
N ARG A 37 -2.06 0.88 13.17
CA ARG A 37 -1.32 1.68 14.15
C ARG A 37 -2.18 1.97 15.38
N SER A 38 -3.48 2.24 15.20
CA SER A 38 -4.44 2.47 16.28
C SER A 38 -4.68 1.25 17.17
N HIS A 39 -4.57 0.03 16.64
CA HIS A 39 -4.69 -1.19 17.46
C HIS A 39 -3.46 -1.48 18.33
N SER A 40 -2.30 -0.89 17.99
CA SER A 40 -1.03 -1.19 18.65
C SER A 40 -0.56 -0.10 19.61
N ASN A 41 -1.14 1.10 19.56
CA ASN A 41 -0.73 2.25 20.35
C ASN A 41 -1.84 2.70 21.30
N GLU A 42 -1.43 3.18 22.47
CA GLU A 42 -2.30 3.79 23.48
C GLU A 42 -2.71 5.23 23.12
N ARG A 43 -2.12 5.79 22.04
CA ARG A 43 -2.36 7.17 21.57
C ARG A 43 -3.75 7.32 20.96
N GLN A 44 -4.29 8.54 21.03
CA GLN A 44 -5.57 8.87 20.41
C GLN A 44 -5.55 8.61 18.90
N PHE A 45 -6.73 8.30 18.37
CA PHE A 45 -6.92 8.00 16.95
C PHE A 45 -6.48 9.17 16.05
N GLU A 46 -6.74 10.41 16.48
CA GLU A 46 -6.43 11.63 15.73
C GLU A 46 -4.91 11.85 15.56
N GLU A 47 -4.13 11.64 16.61
CA GLU A 47 -2.66 11.73 16.54
C GLU A 47 -2.07 10.68 15.60
N ASN A 48 -2.57 9.45 15.66
CA ASN A 48 -2.12 8.38 14.76
C ASN A 48 -2.45 8.70 13.30
N LEU A 49 -3.61 9.31 13.04
CA LEU A 49 -4.03 9.74 11.71
C LEU A 49 -3.15 10.88 11.17
N ALA A 50 -2.92 11.92 11.97
CA ALA A 50 -2.06 13.04 11.59
C ALA A 50 -0.61 12.57 11.34
N GLN A 51 -0.08 11.71 12.21
CA GLN A 51 1.27 11.20 12.06
C GLN A 51 1.43 10.37 10.79
N GLU A 52 0.46 9.51 10.46
CA GLU A 52 0.52 8.70 9.24
C GLU A 52 0.42 9.57 7.98
N LEU A 53 -0.41 10.62 7.98
CA LEU A 53 -0.51 11.57 6.86
C LEU A 53 0.79 12.34 6.64
N ILE A 54 1.44 12.83 7.71
CA ILE A 54 2.72 13.54 7.61
C ILE A 54 3.81 12.61 7.07
N LEU A 55 3.88 11.37 7.57
CA LEU A 55 4.84 10.38 7.09
C LEU A 55 4.62 10.00 5.63
N ALA A 56 3.36 9.85 5.22
CA ALA A 56 3.00 9.57 3.84
C ALA A 56 3.35 10.73 2.90
N ALA A 57 3.11 11.98 3.33
CA ALA A 57 3.48 13.17 2.56
C ALA A 57 5.00 13.29 2.35
N ASN A 58 5.78 12.91 3.37
CA ASN A 58 7.24 12.90 3.31
C ASN A 58 7.83 11.69 2.56
N ASN A 59 6.99 10.79 2.01
CA ASN A 59 7.41 9.50 1.43
C ASN A 59 8.33 8.70 2.37
N SER A 60 8.14 8.83 3.69
CA SER A 60 8.95 8.09 4.66
C SER A 60 8.55 6.61 4.64
N GLN A 61 9.56 5.75 4.61
CA GLN A 61 9.36 4.30 4.67
C GLN A 61 8.91 3.82 6.06
N GLU A 62 8.82 4.71 7.04
CA GLU A 62 8.14 4.42 8.30
C GLU A 62 6.61 4.28 8.12
N SER A 63 6.03 4.92 7.11
CA SER A 63 4.63 4.75 6.75
C SER A 63 4.39 3.34 6.20
N ARG A 64 3.37 2.65 6.72
CA ARG A 64 2.96 1.34 6.18
C ARG A 64 2.37 1.48 4.78
N ALA A 65 1.76 2.62 4.47
CA ALA A 65 1.19 2.87 3.16
C ALA A 65 2.27 2.97 2.07
N VAL A 66 3.34 3.73 2.33
CA VAL A 66 4.48 3.88 1.41
C VAL A 66 5.20 2.55 1.22
N LYS A 67 5.51 1.85 2.32
CA LYS A 67 6.08 0.49 2.27
C LYS A 67 5.29 -0.46 1.37
N ARG A 68 3.96 -0.44 1.48
CA ARG A 68 3.10 -1.34 0.71
C ARG A 68 3.07 -0.98 -0.77
N LYS A 69 3.08 0.31 -1.10
CA LYS A 69 3.20 0.79 -2.48
C LYS A 69 4.53 0.33 -3.10
N ASP A 70 5.65 0.57 -2.43
CA ASP A 70 6.98 0.22 -2.93
C ASP A 70 7.15 -1.29 -3.10
N GLU A 71 6.61 -2.10 -2.17
CA GLU A 71 6.63 -3.56 -2.26
C GLU A 71 5.90 -4.06 -3.52
N ILE A 72 4.73 -3.48 -3.84
CA ILE A 72 3.95 -3.86 -5.01
C ILE A 72 4.65 -3.45 -6.31
N GLU A 73 5.25 -2.25 -6.34
CA GLU A 73 6.05 -1.79 -7.48
C GLU A 73 7.27 -2.69 -7.68
N ARG A 74 7.96 -3.07 -6.60
CA ARG A 74 9.09 -4.00 -6.66
C ARG A 74 8.68 -5.36 -7.23
N ILE A 75 7.58 -5.94 -6.75
CA ILE A 75 7.06 -7.21 -7.27
C ILE A 75 6.64 -7.07 -8.74
N ALA A 76 6.12 -5.92 -9.16
CA ALA A 76 5.78 -5.65 -10.54
C ALA A 76 6.99 -5.55 -11.46
N VAL A 77 8.09 -4.94 -11.00
CA VAL A 77 9.36 -4.93 -11.75
C VAL A 77 9.93 -6.34 -11.88
N SER A 78 9.84 -7.16 -10.84
CA SER A 78 10.33 -8.56 -10.89
C SER A 78 9.48 -9.48 -11.77
N ALA A 79 8.22 -9.12 -12.03
CA ALA A 79 7.26 -9.91 -12.80
C ALA A 79 7.06 -9.39 -14.22
N ARG A 80 7.91 -8.44 -14.66
CA ARG A 80 7.96 -7.93 -16.02
C ARG A 80 8.78 -8.84 -16.91
#